data_AF-A0A660UWC4-F1
#
_entry.id   AF-A0A660UWC4-F1
#
_cell.length_a   1.000
_cell.length_b   1.000
_cell.length_c   1.000
_cell.angle_alpha   90.00
_cell.angle_beta   90.00
_cell.angle_gamma   90.00
#
_symmetry.space_group_name_H-M   'P 1'
#
loop_
_entity.id
_entity.type
_entity.pdbx_description
1 polymer ?
#
loop_
_entity_poly.entity_id
_entity_poly.type
_entity_poly.pdbx_seq_one_letter_code
_entity_poly.pdbx_strand_id
1 'polypeptide(L)'
;MMRIRPVRSRWAFTLIELLVVIAIIAMLTGVLVPSIKMVSRSAKRLKQSSVFHGYSTGLELFNKDFDGYPDSDVLSGAGGSVCGAQHLAEAMMGIDQKGFDPRSRWYAPSHGTDVYASAARGSTAAEITASNNRRKEVYIEQKDDGCYALADVYDVANGGSIGPVYSPSGFAQARAPVLTDIFKKKRITLTTATGGTNRVKVGTPVLYFKADTTSRLFTDDPLGIGNHANWIYNYDDNQAIIDLGTVPDQTVRHDFEAGRQTTRNVPAMDGLNWFYETIKDSRVDAYDKPHNAKTFILMSAGPDGVFGTKDDVTNFN
;
A
#
# COMPACT_ATOMS: atom_id res chain seq x y z
N MET A 1 -31.20 -74.03 -31.17
CA MET A 1 -31.31 -73.17 -29.98
C MET A 1 -31.07 -71.72 -30.40
N MET A 2 -32.10 -70.89 -30.47
CA MET A 2 -32.02 -69.50 -30.96
C MET A 2 -31.95 -68.54 -29.76
N ARG A 3 -30.79 -67.90 -29.56
CA ARG A 3 -30.56 -66.92 -28.50
C ARG A 3 -31.15 -65.57 -28.92
N ILE A 4 -32.25 -65.17 -28.29
CA ILE A 4 -32.85 -63.83 -28.46
C ILE A 4 -31.90 -62.82 -27.80
N ARG A 5 -31.34 -61.89 -28.59
CA ARG A 5 -30.53 -60.78 -28.07
C ARG A 5 -31.48 -59.70 -27.53
N PRO A 6 -31.31 -59.22 -26.29
CA PRO A 6 -32.14 -58.14 -25.76
C PRO A 6 -31.86 -56.85 -26.54
N VAL A 7 -32.92 -56.24 -27.07
CA VAL A 7 -32.87 -54.93 -27.72
C VAL A 7 -32.52 -53.90 -26.64
N ARG A 8 -31.30 -53.38 -26.66
CA ARG A 8 -30.92 -52.23 -25.82
C ARG A 8 -31.74 -51.03 -26.28
N SER A 9 -32.74 -50.66 -25.50
CA SER A 9 -33.48 -49.41 -25.67
C SER A 9 -32.48 -48.24 -25.52
N ARG A 10 -32.12 -47.62 -26.64
CA ARG A 10 -31.34 -46.38 -26.64
C ARG A 10 -32.34 -45.26 -26.42
N TRP A 11 -32.44 -44.79 -25.17
CA TRP A 11 -33.22 -43.61 -24.84
C TRP A 11 -32.52 -42.42 -25.51
N ALA A 12 -33.11 -41.92 -26.60
CA ALA A 12 -32.61 -40.75 -27.29
C ALA A 12 -33.14 -39.51 -26.56
N PHE A 13 -32.23 -38.62 -26.16
CA PHE A 13 -32.57 -37.33 -25.57
C PHE A 13 -33.32 -36.48 -26.59
N THR A 14 -34.43 -35.88 -26.20
CA THR A 14 -35.17 -34.96 -27.06
C THR A 14 -34.52 -33.58 -27.05
N LEU A 15 -34.65 -32.84 -28.15
CA LEU A 15 -34.19 -31.45 -28.26
C LEU A 15 -34.79 -30.55 -27.16
N ILE A 16 -36.05 -30.81 -26.78
CA ILE A 16 -36.75 -30.01 -25.78
C ILE A 16 -36.20 -30.26 -24.36
N GLU A 17 -35.86 -31.51 -24.02
CA GLU A 17 -35.22 -31.84 -22.73
C GLU A 17 -33.87 -31.15 -22.60
N LEU A 18 -33.08 -31.15 -23.68
CA LEU A 18 -31.80 -30.42 -23.70
C LEU A 18 -32.02 -28.91 -23.55
N LEU A 19 -33.03 -28.35 -24.24
CA LEU A 19 -33.34 -26.92 -24.21
C LEU A 19 -33.80 -26.43 -22.83
N VAL A 20 -34.62 -27.21 -22.14
CA VAL A 20 -35.05 -26.88 -20.77
C VAL A 20 -33.88 -26.92 -19.80
N VAL A 21 -32.98 -27.91 -19.93
CA VAL A 21 -31.79 -28.02 -19.07
C VAL A 21 -30.87 -26.81 -19.24
N ILE A 22 -30.55 -26.40 -20.48
CA ILE A 22 -29.72 -25.21 -20.69
C ILE A 22 -30.41 -23.94 -20.21
N ALA A 23 -31.74 -23.83 -20.32
CA ALA A 23 -32.49 -22.68 -19.81
C ALA A 23 -32.42 -22.58 -18.29
N ILE A 24 -32.53 -23.71 -17.57
CA ILE A 24 -32.38 -23.76 -16.10
C ILE A 24 -30.95 -23.40 -15.71
N ILE A 25 -29.92 -23.96 -16.37
CA ILE A 25 -28.51 -23.63 -16.09
C ILE A 25 -28.25 -22.14 -16.33
N ALA A 26 -28.74 -21.57 -17.44
CA ALA A 26 -28.60 -20.15 -17.75
C ALA A 26 -29.27 -19.26 -16.69
N MET A 27 -30.46 -19.63 -16.23
CA MET A 27 -31.17 -18.92 -15.16
C MET A 27 -30.40 -18.97 -13.83
N LEU A 28 -29.93 -20.15 -13.41
CA LEU A 28 -29.19 -20.32 -12.17
C LEU A 28 -27.85 -19.58 -12.20
N THR A 29 -27.09 -19.72 -13.29
CA THR A 29 -25.80 -19.03 -13.44
C THR A 29 -25.96 -17.51 -13.53
N GLY A 30 -27.04 -17.02 -14.15
CA GLY A 30 -27.37 -15.59 -14.23
C GLY A 30 -27.50 -14.93 -12.87
N VAL A 31 -28.11 -15.62 -11.89
CA VAL A 31 -28.25 -15.11 -10.51
C VAL A 31 -26.97 -15.30 -9.69
N LEU A 32 -26.21 -16.37 -9.94
CA LEU A 32 -25.07 -16.75 -9.10
C LEU A 32 -23.80 -15.91 -9.34
N VAL A 33 -23.49 -15.57 -10.59
CA VAL A 33 -22.27 -14.84 -10.97
C VAL A 33 -22.10 -13.48 -10.27
N PRO A 34 -23.12 -12.58 -10.19
CA PRO A 34 -22.95 -11.29 -9.52
C PRO A 34 -22.66 -11.44 -8.02
N SER A 35 -23.33 -12.38 -7.34
CA SER A 35 -23.15 -12.64 -5.91
C SER A 35 -21.74 -13.10 -5.57
N ILE A 36 -21.14 -13.98 -6.40
CA ILE A 36 -19.75 -14.43 -6.21
C ILE A 36 -18.76 -13.27 -6.30
N LYS A 37 -18.96 -12.33 -7.23
CA LYS A 37 -18.07 -11.16 -7.38
C LYS A 37 -18.10 -10.25 -6.15
N MET A 38 -19.28 -10.06 -5.54
CA MET A 38 -19.45 -9.27 -4.32
C MET A 38 -18.76 -9.92 -3.12
N VAL A 39 -18.94 -11.24 -2.94
CA VAL A 39 -18.27 -12.01 -1.88
C VAL A 39 -16.76 -11.98 -2.05
N SER A 40 -16.26 -12.15 -3.27
CA SER A 40 -14.81 -12.08 -3.55
C SER A 40 -14.20 -10.72 -3.21
N ARG A 41 -14.89 -9.61 -3.54
CA ARG A 41 -14.43 -8.25 -3.16
C ARG A 41 -14.39 -8.08 -1.65
N SER A 42 -15.42 -8.55 -0.95
CA SER A 42 -15.49 -8.50 0.52
C SER A 42 -14.38 -9.33 1.16
N ALA A 43 -14.13 -10.54 0.66
CA ALA A 43 -13.04 -11.39 1.13
C ALA A 43 -11.66 -10.74 0.94
N LYS A 44 -11.43 -10.05 -0.19
CA LYS A 44 -10.17 -9.30 -0.39
C LYS A 44 -10.04 -8.13 0.58
N ARG A 45 -11.11 -7.37 0.84
CA ARG A 45 -11.07 -6.28 1.85
C ARG A 45 -10.73 -6.82 3.23
N LEU A 46 -11.40 -7.89 3.66
CA LEU A 46 -11.09 -8.56 4.94
C LEU A 46 -9.64 -9.03 5.01
N LYS A 47 -9.11 -9.55 3.90
CA LYS A 47 -7.71 -9.95 3.79
C LYS A 47 -6.76 -8.75 3.93
N GLN A 48 -7.07 -7.60 3.32
CA GLN A 48 -6.27 -6.38 3.49
C GLN A 48 -6.33 -5.88 4.94
N SER A 49 -7.50 -5.90 5.59
CA SER A 49 -7.63 -5.57 7.02
C SER A 49 -6.80 -6.50 7.90
N SER A 50 -6.72 -7.80 7.57
CA SER A 50 -5.83 -8.74 8.25
C SER A 50 -4.35 -8.40 8.08
N VAL A 51 -3.93 -7.93 6.90
CA VAL A 51 -2.56 -7.45 6.67
C VAL A 51 -2.29 -6.22 7.52
N PHE A 52 -3.21 -5.26 7.58
CA PHE A 52 -3.09 -4.08 8.43
C PHE A 52 -3.08 -4.38 9.93
N HIS A 53 -3.77 -5.43 10.37
CA HIS A 53 -3.63 -5.90 11.74
C HIS A 53 -2.21 -6.42 12.03
N GLY A 54 -1.61 -7.12 11.07
CA GLY A 54 -0.20 -7.52 11.12
C GLY A 54 0.74 -6.32 11.20
N TYR A 55 0.52 -5.31 10.35
CA TYR A 55 1.32 -4.06 10.38
C TYR A 55 1.14 -3.30 11.69
N SER A 56 -0.08 -3.23 12.21
CA SER A 56 -0.36 -2.56 13.48
C SER A 56 0.39 -3.26 14.62
N THR A 57 0.38 -4.59 14.65
CA THR A 57 1.16 -5.37 15.62
C THR A 57 2.67 -5.09 15.48
N GLY A 58 3.19 -5.04 14.25
CA GLY A 58 4.59 -4.70 14.00
C GLY A 58 4.94 -3.28 14.45
N LEU A 59 4.07 -2.30 14.22
CA LEU A 59 4.23 -0.92 14.67
C LEU A 59 4.17 -0.79 16.19
N GLU A 60 3.33 -1.57 16.89
CA GLU A 60 3.34 -1.61 18.35
C GLU A 60 4.65 -2.20 18.91
N LEU A 61 5.19 -3.24 18.26
CA LEU A 61 6.51 -3.79 18.62
C LEU A 61 7.62 -2.78 18.38
N PHE A 62 7.58 -2.07 17.25
CA PHE A 62 8.51 -0.99 16.95
C PHE A 62 8.43 0.12 18.01
N ASN A 63 7.22 0.56 18.34
CA ASN A 63 6.98 1.58 19.37
C ASN A 63 7.53 1.16 20.73
N LYS A 64 7.39 -0.12 21.10
CA LYS A 64 7.98 -0.66 22.32
C LYS A 64 9.51 -0.66 22.31
N ASP A 65 10.12 -0.94 21.16
CA ASP A 65 11.58 -1.03 21.03
C ASP A 65 12.25 0.35 20.92
N PHE A 66 11.54 1.38 20.43
CA PHE A 66 12.09 2.70 20.12
C PHE A 66 11.40 3.89 20.82
N ASP A 67 10.42 3.64 21.68
CA ASP A 67 9.65 4.66 22.42
C ASP A 67 8.94 5.67 21.50
N GLY A 68 8.47 5.19 20.36
CA GLY A 68 7.73 5.98 19.38
C GLY A 68 7.44 5.20 18.10
N TYR A 69 6.35 5.55 17.43
CA TYR A 69 6.10 5.07 16.08
C TYR A 69 7.10 5.69 15.08
N PRO A 70 7.39 5.00 13.95
CA PRO A 70 8.24 5.53 12.88
C PRO A 70 7.78 6.91 12.43
N ASP A 71 8.72 7.80 12.15
CA ASP A 71 8.36 9.13 11.67
C ASP A 71 7.67 9.06 10.30
N SER A 72 6.74 9.97 10.01
CA SER A 72 6.11 10.08 8.69
C SER A 72 6.47 11.35 7.94
N ASP A 73 7.12 12.31 8.60
CA ASP A 73 7.57 13.58 8.02
C ASP A 73 8.33 13.39 6.71
N VAL A 74 7.99 14.18 5.69
CA VAL A 74 8.75 14.15 4.44
C VAL A 74 10.16 14.67 4.66
N LEU A 75 11.15 13.85 4.36
CA LEU A 75 12.56 14.24 4.34
C LEU A 75 12.99 14.53 2.91
N SER A 76 13.31 15.78 2.61
CA SER A 76 13.70 16.24 1.28
C SER A 76 15.14 16.75 1.24
N GLY A 77 15.85 16.44 0.16
CA GLY A 77 17.23 16.85 -0.05
C GLY A 77 17.66 16.64 -1.51
N ALA A 78 18.97 16.66 -1.77
CA ALA A 78 19.51 16.53 -3.13
C ALA A 78 19.11 15.21 -3.84
N GLY A 79 18.75 14.18 -3.08
CA GLY A 79 18.29 12.89 -3.62
C GLY A 79 16.79 12.82 -3.92
N GLY A 80 16.02 13.86 -3.64
CA GLY A 80 14.55 13.80 -3.66
C GLY A 80 13.98 13.53 -2.26
N SER A 81 12.67 13.29 -2.23
CA SER A 81 11.85 13.24 -1.02
C SER A 81 11.63 11.80 -0.56
N VAL A 82 11.85 11.50 0.71
CA VAL A 82 11.44 10.25 1.34
C VAL A 82 10.18 10.51 2.15
N CYS A 83 9.15 9.70 1.92
CA CYS A 83 7.79 9.91 2.44
C CYS A 83 7.44 8.91 3.55
N GLY A 84 6.33 9.15 4.26
CA GLY A 84 5.85 8.28 5.33
C GLY A 84 5.66 6.82 4.93
N ALA A 85 5.17 6.53 3.71
CA ALA A 85 5.07 5.17 3.20
C ALA A 85 6.42 4.44 3.11
N GLN A 86 7.51 5.18 2.86
CA GLN A 86 8.86 4.62 2.81
C GLN A 86 9.43 4.41 4.21
N HIS A 87 9.18 5.35 5.12
CA HIS A 87 9.54 5.19 6.53
C HIS A 87 8.83 3.98 7.16
N LEU A 88 7.56 3.74 6.82
CA LEU A 88 6.85 2.53 7.25
C LEU A 88 7.59 1.26 6.79
N ALA A 89 7.93 1.18 5.50
CA ALA A 89 8.59 0.00 4.97
C ALA A 89 9.99 -0.20 5.57
N GLU A 90 10.73 0.88 5.74
CA GLU A 90 12.03 0.86 6.41
C GLU A 90 11.91 0.42 7.87
N ALA A 91 10.94 0.92 8.62
CA ALA A 91 10.73 0.56 10.01
C ALA A 91 10.40 -0.93 10.15
N MET A 92 9.48 -1.42 9.31
CA MET A 92 8.95 -2.78 9.42
C MET A 92 9.91 -3.84 8.90
N MET A 93 10.64 -3.54 7.82
CA MET A 93 11.45 -4.53 7.09
C MET A 93 12.94 -4.17 7.04
N GLY A 94 13.32 -2.91 7.24
CA GLY A 94 14.60 -2.37 6.81
C GLY A 94 14.67 -2.17 5.29
N ILE A 95 15.60 -1.33 4.83
CA ILE A 95 15.71 -1.00 3.40
C ILE A 95 16.10 -2.19 2.52
N ASP A 96 16.80 -3.17 3.09
CA ASP A 96 17.23 -4.40 2.44
C ASP A 96 16.46 -5.64 2.90
N GLN A 97 15.35 -5.43 3.63
CA GLN A 97 14.45 -6.48 4.13
C GLN A 97 15.10 -7.42 5.16
N LYS A 98 16.19 -6.99 5.81
CA LYS A 98 16.90 -7.75 6.85
C LYS A 98 16.80 -7.13 8.23
N GLY A 99 15.78 -6.30 8.44
CA GLY A 99 15.56 -5.62 9.70
C GLY A 99 16.07 -4.19 9.73
N PHE A 100 15.56 -3.42 10.69
CA PHE A 100 15.73 -1.96 10.78
C PHE A 100 17.06 -1.58 11.47
N ASP A 101 17.86 -0.70 10.86
CA ASP A 101 19.08 -0.13 11.46
C ASP A 101 18.75 1.23 12.11
N PRO A 102 18.86 1.37 13.45
CA PRO A 102 18.53 2.61 14.14
C PRO A 102 19.36 3.84 13.71
N ARG A 103 20.48 3.64 12.99
CA ARG A 103 21.32 4.73 12.48
C ARG A 103 20.80 5.36 11.18
N SER A 104 19.71 4.86 10.62
CA SER A 104 19.25 5.31 9.31
C SER A 104 18.80 6.76 9.26
N ARG A 105 18.29 7.32 10.35
CA ARG A 105 17.71 8.68 10.37
C ARG A 105 16.65 8.88 9.27
N TRP A 106 16.03 7.79 8.79
CA TRP A 106 14.92 7.77 7.82
C TRP A 106 15.20 8.33 6.41
N TYR A 107 16.36 8.94 6.17
CA TYR A 107 16.70 9.51 4.86
C TYR A 107 17.76 8.67 4.12
N ALA A 108 17.31 7.67 3.38
CA ALA A 108 18.15 6.75 2.60
C ALA A 108 19.24 7.42 1.73
N PRO A 109 19.01 8.55 1.04
CA PRO A 109 20.06 9.21 0.26
C PRO A 109 21.28 9.67 1.06
N SER A 110 21.13 9.88 2.37
CA SER A 110 22.23 10.29 3.25
C SER A 110 23.01 9.12 3.85
N HIS A 111 22.58 7.87 3.61
CA HIS A 111 23.21 6.70 4.21
C HIS A 111 24.59 6.45 3.59
N GLY A 112 25.63 6.47 4.42
CA GLY A 112 26.95 5.95 4.07
C GLY A 112 26.94 4.43 3.84
N THR A 113 28.11 3.87 3.54
CA THR A 113 28.30 2.42 3.36
C THR A 113 28.21 1.62 4.66
N ASP A 114 28.18 2.29 5.82
CA ASP A 114 28.13 1.70 7.15
C ASP A 114 26.69 1.39 7.64
N VAL A 115 25.72 2.17 7.19
CA VAL A 115 24.29 2.00 7.48
C VAL A 115 23.69 1.10 6.40
N TYR A 116 23.00 0.04 6.81
CA TYR A 116 22.54 -1.02 5.89
C TYR A 116 23.65 -1.54 4.97
N ALA A 117 24.82 -1.80 5.56
CA ALA A 117 26.01 -2.22 4.85
C ALA A 117 25.80 -3.52 4.08
N SER A 118 26.31 -3.58 2.85
CA SER A 118 26.23 -4.77 2.00
C SER A 118 27.38 -4.83 0.99
N ALA A 119 27.72 -6.03 0.52
CA ALA A 119 28.75 -6.20 -0.51
C ALA A 119 28.37 -5.46 -1.81
N ALA A 120 27.07 -5.39 -2.14
CA ALA A 120 26.58 -4.68 -3.32
C ALA A 120 26.82 -3.16 -3.25
N ARG A 121 26.90 -2.60 -2.04
CA ARG A 121 27.21 -1.19 -1.78
C ARG A 121 28.71 -0.92 -1.58
N GLY A 122 29.56 -1.92 -1.77
CA GLY A 122 31.00 -1.81 -1.57
C GLY A 122 31.43 -1.78 -0.09
N SER A 123 30.55 -2.13 0.85
CA SER A 123 30.87 -2.16 2.28
C SER A 123 31.89 -3.25 2.59
N THR A 124 32.80 -2.96 3.51
CA THR A 124 33.74 -3.93 4.09
C THR A 124 33.03 -4.99 4.93
N ALA A 125 33.66 -6.15 5.13
CA ALA A 125 33.10 -7.21 5.97
C ALA A 125 32.85 -6.77 7.42
N ALA A 126 33.67 -5.85 7.93
CA ALA A 126 33.50 -5.25 9.26
C ALA A 126 32.25 -4.36 9.32
N GLU A 127 32.02 -3.51 8.32
CA GLU A 127 30.81 -2.67 8.23
C GLU A 127 29.54 -3.53 8.13
N ILE A 128 29.58 -4.60 7.32
CA ILE A 128 28.46 -5.54 7.17
C ILE A 128 28.13 -6.20 8.51
N THR A 129 29.13 -6.72 9.20
CA THR A 129 28.95 -7.35 10.52
C THR A 129 28.41 -6.35 11.54
N ALA A 130 28.99 -5.14 11.58
CA ALA A 130 28.56 -4.09 12.50
C ALA A 130 27.12 -3.64 12.22
N SER A 131 26.72 -3.53 10.94
CA SER A 131 25.34 -3.19 10.58
C SER A 131 24.39 -4.31 10.99
N ASN A 132 24.69 -5.58 10.65
CA ASN A 132 23.83 -6.71 11.00
C ASN A 132 23.63 -6.84 12.51
N ASN A 133 24.67 -6.61 13.32
CA ASN A 133 24.58 -6.70 14.78
C ASN A 133 23.73 -5.59 15.43
N ARG A 134 23.60 -4.43 14.78
CA ARG A 134 22.81 -3.30 15.29
C ARG A 134 21.34 -3.38 14.88
N ARG A 135 21.04 -4.08 13.79
CA ARG A 135 19.69 -4.13 13.25
C ARG A 135 18.75 -4.87 14.19
N LYS A 136 17.54 -4.34 14.33
CA LYS A 136 16.42 -5.08 14.90
C LYS A 136 15.83 -5.97 13.84
N GLU A 137 15.33 -7.13 14.26
CA GLU A 137 14.68 -8.07 13.34
C GLU A 137 13.47 -7.44 12.66
N VAL A 138 13.03 -8.10 11.59
CA VAL A 138 11.85 -7.68 10.82
C VAL A 138 10.59 -7.79 11.68
N TYR A 139 9.75 -6.75 11.70
CA TYR A 139 8.55 -6.68 12.54
C TYR A 139 7.30 -7.30 11.89
N ILE A 140 7.34 -7.59 10.59
CA ILE A 140 6.20 -8.16 9.85
C ILE A 140 6.63 -9.37 8.99
N GLU A 141 5.75 -10.36 8.88
CA GLU A 141 5.95 -11.47 7.94
C GLU A 141 5.21 -11.15 6.63
N GLN A 142 5.94 -11.06 5.52
CA GLN A 142 5.31 -10.82 4.21
C GLN A 142 4.69 -12.10 3.66
N LYS A 143 3.36 -12.11 3.51
CA LYS A 143 2.62 -13.24 2.91
C LYS A 143 1.94 -12.85 1.61
N ASP A 144 1.21 -11.73 1.65
CA ASP A 144 0.31 -11.32 0.58
C ASP A 144 0.58 -9.90 0.07
N ASP A 145 1.12 -9.06 0.95
CA ASP A 145 1.73 -7.77 0.66
C ASP A 145 3.08 -7.95 -0.05
N GLY A 146 3.76 -6.84 -0.32
CA GLY A 146 5.15 -6.93 -0.78
C GLY A 146 5.90 -5.62 -0.62
N CYS A 147 7.22 -5.71 -0.51
CA CYS A 147 8.13 -4.59 -0.29
C CYS A 147 8.97 -4.35 -1.56
N TYR A 148 8.82 -3.17 -2.18
CA TYR A 148 9.44 -2.85 -3.47
C TYR A 148 9.95 -1.40 -3.49
N ALA A 149 10.96 -1.08 -4.30
CA ALA A 149 11.28 0.32 -4.56
C ALA A 149 10.19 0.91 -5.47
N LEU A 150 9.82 2.18 -5.27
CA LEU A 150 8.88 2.87 -6.16
C LEU A 150 9.36 2.86 -7.62
N ALA A 151 10.68 2.92 -7.88
CA ALA A 151 11.31 2.75 -9.21
C ALA A 151 10.97 1.44 -9.91
N ASP A 152 10.67 0.41 -9.14
CA ASP A 152 10.25 -0.87 -9.68
C ASP A 152 8.74 -0.93 -9.91
N VAL A 153 7.96 -0.10 -9.19
CA VAL A 153 6.48 -0.10 -9.18
C VAL A 153 5.90 0.86 -10.22
N TYR A 154 6.42 2.08 -10.29
CA TYR A 154 5.98 3.15 -11.18
C TYR A 154 6.81 3.19 -12.46
N ASP A 155 6.24 3.72 -13.54
CA ASP A 155 7.01 4.00 -14.74
C ASP A 155 7.90 5.23 -14.50
N VAL A 156 9.18 5.07 -14.81
CA VAL A 156 10.19 6.11 -14.63
C VAL A 156 10.37 6.90 -15.93
N ALA A 157 10.50 8.22 -15.83
CA ALA A 157 10.85 9.04 -16.99
C ALA A 157 12.30 8.76 -17.44
N ASN A 158 12.64 9.15 -18.68
CA ASN A 158 14.02 9.07 -19.18
C ASN A 158 14.97 9.80 -18.21
N GLY A 159 15.86 9.04 -17.55
CA GLY A 159 16.72 9.53 -16.46
C GLY A 159 16.54 8.79 -15.14
N GLY A 160 15.54 7.91 -15.01
CA GLY A 160 15.39 7.01 -13.85
C GLY A 160 14.73 7.63 -12.62
N SER A 161 14.22 8.86 -12.70
CA SER A 161 13.53 9.55 -11.60
C SER A 161 12.02 9.33 -11.64
N ILE A 162 11.41 9.16 -10.46
CA ILE A 162 9.95 9.13 -10.28
C ILE A 162 9.51 10.39 -9.57
N GLY A 163 9.20 11.42 -10.35
CA GLY A 163 8.78 12.71 -9.80
C GLY A 163 9.77 13.21 -8.73
N PRO A 164 9.27 13.82 -7.65
CA PRO A 164 10.11 14.31 -6.55
C PRO A 164 10.48 13.24 -5.51
N VAL A 165 10.03 11.99 -5.65
CA VAL A 165 10.22 10.93 -4.64
C VAL A 165 11.54 10.21 -4.86
N TYR A 166 12.35 10.07 -3.81
CA TYR A 166 13.57 9.27 -3.88
C TYR A 166 13.24 7.80 -4.04
N SER A 167 13.65 7.22 -5.17
CA SER A 167 13.56 5.78 -5.35
C SER A 167 14.61 5.29 -6.33
N PRO A 168 15.77 4.84 -5.84
CA PRO A 168 16.76 4.24 -6.71
C PRO A 168 16.35 2.82 -7.09
N SER A 169 16.66 2.43 -8.31
CA SER A 169 16.64 1.03 -8.73
C SER A 169 17.99 0.36 -8.44
N GLY A 170 17.95 -0.95 -8.16
CA GLY A 170 19.14 -1.77 -7.94
C GLY A 170 19.64 -1.88 -6.49
N PHE A 171 20.30 -2.99 -6.19
CA PHE A 171 20.77 -3.35 -4.84
C PHE A 171 22.07 -2.64 -4.39
N ALA A 172 22.74 -1.97 -5.32
CA ALA A 172 23.99 -1.26 -5.05
C ALA A 172 23.78 0.14 -4.46
N GLN A 173 22.52 0.61 -4.39
CA GLN A 173 22.16 1.93 -3.85
C GLN A 173 21.37 1.78 -2.54
N ALA A 174 21.34 2.84 -1.73
CA ALA A 174 20.49 2.89 -0.54
C ALA A 174 19.03 2.97 -0.98
N ARG A 175 18.25 1.90 -0.80
CA ARG A 175 16.84 1.88 -1.25
C ARG A 175 15.95 2.56 -0.21
N ALA A 176 14.85 3.14 -0.68
CA ALA A 176 13.75 3.55 0.17
C ALA A 176 12.49 2.82 -0.34
N PRO A 177 12.29 1.56 0.09
CA PRO A 177 11.19 0.75 -0.42
C PRO A 177 9.85 1.23 0.14
N VAL A 178 8.75 0.74 -0.42
CA VAL A 178 7.39 0.90 0.09
C VAL A 178 6.75 -0.47 0.26
N LEU A 179 5.86 -0.59 1.25
CA LEU A 179 4.95 -1.72 1.36
C LEU A 179 3.79 -1.51 0.40
N THR A 180 3.38 -2.56 -0.30
CA THR A 180 2.27 -2.53 -1.26
C THR A 180 1.13 -3.40 -0.77
N ASP A 181 -0.10 -2.99 -1.10
CA ASP A 181 -1.30 -3.73 -0.75
C ASP A 181 -1.45 -5.06 -1.51
N ILE A 182 -2.47 -5.83 -1.12
CA ILE A 182 -2.75 -7.12 -1.76
C ILE A 182 -3.42 -6.97 -3.14
N PHE A 183 -3.88 -5.77 -3.51
CA PHE A 183 -4.70 -5.53 -4.69
C PHE A 183 -3.84 -5.37 -5.93
N LYS A 184 -3.27 -6.47 -6.40
CA LYS A 184 -2.28 -6.46 -7.49
C LYS A 184 -2.77 -5.75 -8.76
N LYS A 185 -2.11 -4.64 -9.14
CA LYS A 185 -2.45 -3.73 -10.25
C LYS A 185 -1.56 -3.86 -11.46
N LYS A 186 -0.25 -3.99 -11.25
CA LYS A 186 0.74 -3.95 -12.33
C LYS A 186 1.68 -5.14 -12.21
N ARG A 187 2.13 -5.64 -13.37
CA ARG A 187 3.17 -6.67 -13.43
C ARG A 187 4.49 -5.99 -13.72
N ILE A 188 5.45 -6.18 -12.84
CA ILE A 188 6.77 -5.57 -12.91
C ILE A 188 7.83 -6.67 -13.13
N THR A 189 8.99 -6.28 -13.63
CA THR A 189 10.13 -7.18 -13.81
C THR A 189 11.24 -6.72 -12.86
N LEU A 190 11.53 -7.53 -11.86
CA LEU A 190 12.56 -7.27 -10.88
C LEU A 190 13.86 -7.92 -11.32
N THR A 191 14.95 -7.16 -11.29
CA THR A 191 16.30 -7.70 -11.43
C THR A 191 16.72 -8.27 -10.08
N THR A 192 17.28 -9.47 -10.07
CA THR A 192 17.83 -10.13 -8.88
C THR A 192 19.29 -9.72 -8.67
N ALA A 193 19.81 -9.92 -7.46
CA ALA A 193 21.21 -9.62 -7.15
C ALA A 193 22.22 -10.38 -8.03
N THR A 194 21.83 -11.53 -8.59
CA THR A 194 22.66 -12.35 -9.49
C THR A 194 22.44 -12.03 -10.98
N GLY A 195 21.66 -11.00 -11.32
CA GLY A 195 21.42 -10.58 -12.70
C GLY A 195 20.28 -11.31 -13.43
N GLY A 196 19.62 -12.27 -12.79
CA GLY A 196 18.38 -12.87 -13.30
C GLY A 196 17.19 -11.91 -13.17
N THR A 197 16.10 -12.17 -13.90
CA THR A 197 14.86 -11.38 -13.79
C THR A 197 13.71 -12.23 -13.26
N ASN A 198 12.85 -11.64 -12.43
CA ASN A 198 11.63 -12.27 -11.94
C ASN A 198 10.42 -11.36 -12.22
N ARG A 199 9.30 -11.94 -12.65
CA ARG A 199 8.07 -11.20 -12.93
C ARG A 199 7.11 -11.34 -11.76
N VAL A 200 6.78 -10.23 -11.13
CA VAL A 200 5.90 -10.19 -9.95
C VAL A 200 4.74 -9.23 -10.20
N LYS A 201 3.57 -9.52 -9.63
CA LYS A 201 2.46 -8.55 -9.63
C LYS A 201 2.49 -7.77 -8.32
N VAL A 202 2.40 -6.44 -8.42
CA VAL A 202 2.47 -5.51 -7.29
C VAL A 202 1.18 -4.74 -7.11
N GLY A 203 0.86 -4.42 -5.87
CA GLY A 203 -0.28 -3.58 -5.49
C GLY A 203 0.06 -2.09 -5.49
N THR A 204 -0.82 -1.29 -4.91
CA THR A 204 -0.58 0.13 -4.67
C THR A 204 0.22 0.31 -3.36
N PRO A 205 1.14 1.28 -3.24
CA PRO A 205 1.81 1.58 -1.97
C PRO A 205 0.80 1.78 -0.84
N VAL A 206 1.14 1.36 0.38
CA VAL A 206 0.36 1.65 1.58
C VAL A 206 0.84 2.98 2.15
N LEU A 207 -0.06 3.93 2.32
CA LEU A 207 0.27 5.22 2.95
C LEU A 207 0.31 5.06 4.46
N TYR A 208 1.22 5.80 5.08
CA TYR A 208 1.43 5.80 6.52
C TYR A 208 1.56 7.23 7.02
N PHE A 209 0.78 7.55 8.04
CA PHE A 209 0.82 8.83 8.74
C PHE A 209 0.94 8.56 10.23
N LYS A 210 1.94 9.16 10.88
CA LYS A 210 2.12 9.15 12.32
C LYS A 210 1.29 10.29 12.91
N ALA A 211 0.65 10.05 14.05
CA ALA A 211 -0.05 11.10 14.76
C ALA A 211 0.93 11.98 15.55
N ASP A 212 0.86 13.30 15.37
CA ASP A 212 1.44 14.25 16.31
C ASP A 212 0.53 14.36 17.55
N THR A 213 0.94 13.66 18.61
CA THR A 213 0.23 13.65 19.90
C THR A 213 0.25 14.98 20.64
N THR A 214 1.11 15.91 20.23
CA THR A 214 1.24 17.25 20.81
C THR A 214 0.28 18.26 20.17
N SER A 215 -0.13 18.01 18.93
CA SER A 215 -1.08 18.83 18.21
C SER A 215 -2.52 18.63 18.68
N ARG A 216 -3.32 19.70 18.54
CA ARG A 216 -4.78 19.69 18.72
C ARG A 216 -5.52 20.13 17.45
N LEU A 217 -4.80 20.39 16.36
CA LEU A 217 -5.34 20.88 15.10
C LEU A 217 -5.70 19.71 14.19
N PHE A 218 -6.82 19.80 13.47
CA PHE A 218 -7.28 18.70 12.61
C PHE A 218 -8.15 19.07 11.40
N THR A 219 -9.20 19.87 11.55
CA THR A 219 -10.04 20.36 10.43
C THR A 219 -10.40 21.83 10.59
N ASP A 220 -10.22 22.36 11.79
CA ASP A 220 -10.31 23.78 12.10
C ASP A 220 -8.88 24.33 12.25
N ASP A 221 -8.47 25.17 11.30
CA ASP A 221 -7.31 26.04 11.44
C ASP A 221 -7.81 27.47 11.72
N PRO A 222 -8.07 27.82 12.99
CA PRO A 222 -8.58 29.13 13.35
C PRO A 222 -7.59 30.25 13.04
N LEU A 223 -6.32 29.92 12.73
CA LEU A 223 -5.29 30.88 12.35
C LEU A 223 -5.16 31.06 10.83
N GLY A 224 -5.83 30.21 10.03
CA GLY A 224 -5.83 30.27 8.56
C GLY A 224 -4.43 30.21 7.94
N ILE A 225 -3.48 29.58 8.64
CA ILE A 225 -2.08 29.50 8.22
C ILE A 225 -1.92 28.47 7.09
N GLY A 226 -2.90 27.56 6.91
CA GLY A 226 -2.90 26.57 5.83
C GLY A 226 -1.71 25.62 5.91
N ASN A 227 -1.04 25.57 7.07
CA ASN A 227 0.15 24.77 7.29
C ASN A 227 -0.25 23.52 8.09
N HIS A 228 -0.54 22.47 7.34
CA HIS A 228 -0.93 21.16 7.87
C HIS A 228 0.20 20.44 8.61
N ALA A 229 1.44 20.93 8.54
CA ALA A 229 2.58 20.37 9.28
C ALA A 229 2.38 20.41 10.81
N ASN A 230 1.52 21.28 11.32
CA ASN A 230 1.20 21.38 12.75
C ASN A 230 -0.08 20.63 13.14
N TRP A 231 -0.72 19.91 12.21
CA TRP A 231 -1.94 19.16 12.49
C TRP A 231 -1.60 17.77 13.04
N ILE A 232 -2.58 17.11 13.66
CA ILE A 232 -2.39 15.75 14.21
C ILE A 232 -1.87 14.80 13.13
N TYR A 233 -2.34 14.96 11.90
CA TYR A 233 -1.83 14.24 10.74
C TYR A 233 -1.45 15.24 9.68
N ASN A 234 -0.23 15.12 9.14
CA ASN A 234 0.24 15.97 8.07
C ASN A 234 0.00 15.30 6.71
N TYR A 235 -0.87 15.89 5.88
CA TYR A 235 -1.13 15.40 4.52
C TYR A 235 0.16 15.30 3.67
N ASP A 236 1.09 16.24 3.87
CA ASP A 236 2.29 16.36 3.05
C ASP A 236 3.19 15.13 3.15
N ASP A 237 3.13 14.39 4.27
CA ASP A 237 3.88 13.15 4.55
C ASP A 237 3.84 12.11 3.42
N ASN A 238 2.77 12.11 2.62
CA ASN A 238 2.64 11.23 1.46
C ASN A 238 2.20 11.94 0.17
N GLN A 239 2.15 13.28 0.15
CA GLN A 239 1.72 14.04 -1.02
C GLN A 239 2.51 13.63 -2.26
N ALA A 240 3.82 13.49 -2.15
CA ALA A 240 4.67 13.18 -3.29
C ALA A 240 4.36 11.80 -3.91
N ILE A 241 3.82 10.83 -3.15
CA ILE A 241 3.34 9.54 -3.68
C ILE A 241 1.95 9.70 -4.29
N ILE A 242 1.07 10.49 -3.66
CA ILE A 242 -0.27 10.80 -4.18
C ILE A 242 -0.15 11.48 -5.56
N ASP A 243 0.80 12.39 -5.73
CA ASP A 243 1.05 13.12 -6.97
C ASP A 243 1.63 12.23 -8.09
N LEU A 244 2.09 11.00 -7.79
CA LEU A 244 2.52 10.05 -8.83
C LEU A 244 1.35 9.49 -9.62
N GLY A 245 0.13 9.57 -9.09
CA GLY A 245 -1.05 8.93 -9.67
C GLY A 245 -1.06 7.42 -9.47
N THR A 246 -1.96 6.73 -10.17
CA THR A 246 -2.14 5.29 -9.95
C THR A 246 -0.99 4.47 -10.53
N VAL A 247 -0.67 3.36 -9.86
CA VAL A 247 0.36 2.40 -10.30
C VAL A 247 0.16 1.88 -11.74
N PRO A 248 -1.04 1.44 -12.18
CA PRO A 248 -1.21 0.91 -13.54
C PRO A 248 -1.20 1.99 -14.62
N ASP A 249 -1.60 3.23 -14.29
CA ASP A 249 -1.65 4.36 -15.20
C ASP A 249 -1.44 5.66 -14.41
N GLN A 250 -0.26 6.24 -14.52
CA GLN A 250 0.10 7.47 -13.81
C GLN A 250 -0.66 8.69 -14.34
N THR A 251 -1.37 8.63 -15.47
CA THR A 251 -2.24 9.75 -15.89
C THR A 251 -3.54 9.80 -15.08
N VAL A 252 -3.97 8.66 -14.53
CA VAL A 252 -5.08 8.59 -13.58
C VAL A 252 -4.59 9.06 -12.22
N ARG A 253 -5.21 10.12 -11.70
CA ARG A 253 -4.82 10.73 -10.44
C ARG A 253 -5.79 10.37 -9.31
N HIS A 254 -5.29 10.48 -8.08
CA HIS A 254 -6.03 10.15 -6.86
C HIS A 254 -7.02 11.23 -6.48
N ASP A 255 -8.10 10.86 -5.80
CA ASP A 255 -9.09 11.83 -5.31
C ASP A 255 -8.58 12.66 -4.12
N PHE A 256 -7.50 12.20 -3.47
CA PHE A 256 -6.77 12.99 -2.48
C PHE A 256 -5.73 13.95 -3.06
N GLU A 257 -5.51 14.01 -4.38
CA GLU A 257 -4.53 14.94 -4.97
C GLU A 257 -4.93 16.40 -4.66
N ALA A 258 -4.00 17.18 -4.09
CA ALA A 258 -4.24 18.57 -3.74
C ALA A 258 -4.56 19.42 -4.99
N GLY A 259 -5.52 20.33 -4.89
CA GLY A 259 -6.02 21.11 -6.03
C GLY A 259 -7.03 20.38 -6.92
N ARG A 260 -7.22 19.06 -6.74
CA ARG A 260 -8.18 18.27 -7.51
C ARG A 260 -9.55 18.35 -6.85
N GLN A 261 -10.53 18.85 -7.60
CA GLN A 261 -11.94 18.77 -7.22
C GLN A 261 -12.59 17.55 -7.88
N THR A 262 -13.22 16.69 -7.09
CA THR A 262 -13.89 15.49 -7.59
C THR A 262 -15.40 15.63 -7.47
N THR A 263 -16.13 15.18 -8.49
CA THR A 263 -17.62 15.15 -8.46
C THR A 263 -18.16 13.90 -7.78
N ARG A 264 -17.28 12.95 -7.40
CA ARG A 264 -17.63 11.76 -6.63
C ARG A 264 -17.91 12.08 -5.16
N ASN A 265 -17.37 13.20 -4.68
CA ASN A 265 -17.54 13.70 -3.32
C ASN A 265 -18.69 14.70 -3.29
N VAL A 266 -19.58 14.56 -2.31
CA VAL A 266 -20.71 15.48 -2.11
C VAL A 266 -20.66 15.98 -0.67
N PRO A 267 -20.39 17.27 -0.42
CA PRO A 267 -20.13 18.35 -1.39
C PRO A 267 -18.77 18.22 -2.11
N ALA A 268 -18.65 18.84 -3.29
CA ALA A 268 -17.38 18.90 -4.02
C ALA A 268 -16.36 19.71 -3.21
N MET A 269 -15.24 19.10 -2.88
CA MET A 269 -14.16 19.69 -2.09
C MET A 269 -12.81 19.38 -2.69
N ASP A 270 -11.80 20.15 -2.28
CA ASP A 270 -10.40 19.90 -2.64
C ASP A 270 -9.94 18.52 -2.12
N GLY A 271 -9.09 17.82 -2.88
CA GLY A 271 -8.60 16.49 -2.53
C GLY A 271 -7.88 16.43 -1.18
N LEU A 272 -7.15 17.48 -0.80
CA LEU A 272 -6.52 17.57 0.52
C LEU A 272 -7.57 17.65 1.63
N ASN A 273 -8.60 18.48 1.45
CA ASN A 273 -9.71 18.56 2.42
C ASN A 273 -10.50 17.25 2.48
N TRP A 274 -10.61 16.56 1.34
CA TRP A 274 -11.24 15.24 1.27
C TRP A 274 -10.47 14.18 2.05
N PHE A 275 -9.14 14.26 2.09
CA PHE A 275 -8.33 13.40 2.95
C PHE A 275 -8.71 13.58 4.42
N TYR A 276 -8.77 14.82 4.92
CA TYR A 276 -9.15 15.10 6.31
C TYR A 276 -10.58 14.68 6.63
N GLU A 277 -11.51 14.90 5.70
CA GLU A 277 -12.89 14.42 5.84
C GLU A 277 -12.95 12.89 5.93
N THR A 278 -12.10 12.18 5.18
CA THR A 278 -12.07 10.71 5.18
C THR A 278 -11.52 10.12 6.49
N ILE A 279 -10.57 10.81 7.14
CA ILE A 279 -9.96 10.32 8.39
C ILE A 279 -10.66 10.84 9.65
N LYS A 280 -11.68 11.68 9.50
CA LYS A 280 -12.51 12.23 10.58
C LYS A 280 -13.40 11.15 11.21
N ASP A 281 -13.38 11.09 12.53
CA ASP A 281 -14.23 10.20 13.32
C ASP A 281 -15.65 10.77 13.48
N SER A 282 -16.57 10.31 12.64
CA SER A 282 -17.98 10.71 12.67
C SER A 282 -18.77 10.22 13.89
N ARG A 283 -18.16 9.48 14.82
CA ARG A 283 -18.84 9.01 16.06
C ARG A 283 -18.90 10.09 17.15
N VAL A 284 -18.21 11.22 16.98
CA VAL A 284 -18.20 12.32 17.94
C VAL A 284 -18.69 13.60 17.28
N ASP A 285 -19.89 14.03 17.68
CA ASP A 285 -20.54 15.22 17.09
C ASP A 285 -20.16 16.54 17.78
N ALA A 286 -19.42 16.48 18.89
CA ALA A 286 -19.11 17.65 19.71
C ALA A 286 -17.95 18.49 19.14
N TYR A 287 -17.00 17.85 18.46
CA TYR A 287 -15.85 18.48 17.83
C TYR A 287 -15.21 17.51 16.83
N ASP A 288 -14.60 18.05 15.79
CA ASP A 288 -13.91 17.24 14.79
C ASP A 288 -12.62 16.66 15.37
N LYS A 289 -12.42 15.35 15.16
CA LYS A 289 -11.20 14.64 15.53
C LYS A 289 -10.95 13.50 14.55
N PRO A 290 -9.70 13.06 14.36
CA PRO A 290 -9.44 11.87 13.57
C PRO A 290 -9.73 10.58 14.35
N HIS A 291 -9.91 9.47 13.63
CA HIS A 291 -10.13 8.13 14.22
C HIS A 291 -9.04 7.71 15.22
N ASN A 292 -7.76 7.91 14.88
CA ASN A 292 -6.61 7.41 15.64
C ASN A 292 -5.69 8.55 16.14
N ALA A 293 -6.22 9.54 16.87
CA ALA A 293 -5.48 10.76 17.23
C ALA A 293 -4.17 10.60 18.05
N LYS A 294 -3.78 9.38 18.45
CA LYS A 294 -2.60 9.12 19.29
C LYS A 294 -1.59 8.14 18.69
N THR A 295 -1.91 7.50 17.57
CA THR A 295 -1.12 6.40 17.03
C THR A 295 -0.75 6.68 15.58
N PHE A 296 -1.46 6.09 14.63
CA PHE A 296 -1.15 6.19 13.22
C PHE A 296 -2.35 5.82 12.35
N ILE A 297 -2.26 6.22 11.08
CA ILE A 297 -3.17 5.81 10.02
C ILE A 297 -2.40 4.99 8.99
N LEU A 298 -2.98 3.85 8.62
CA LEU A 298 -2.58 3.06 7.47
C LEU A 298 -3.69 3.12 6.43
N MET A 299 -3.32 3.27 5.16
CA MET A 299 -4.30 3.41 4.08
C MET A 299 -3.85 2.68 2.81
N SER A 300 -4.77 1.89 2.25
CA SER A 300 -4.63 1.22 0.96
C SER A 300 -5.68 1.77 0.01
N ALA A 301 -5.27 2.03 -1.23
CA ALA A 301 -6.12 2.52 -2.32
C ALA A 301 -7.13 1.48 -2.83
N GLY A 302 -7.20 0.31 -2.21
CA GLY A 302 -8.24 -0.67 -2.48
C GLY A 302 -8.24 -1.33 -3.87
N PRO A 303 -9.33 -2.07 -4.18
CA PRO A 303 -9.57 -2.73 -5.45
C PRO A 303 -9.51 -1.86 -6.70
N ASP A 304 -9.77 -0.55 -6.64
CA ASP A 304 -9.69 0.39 -7.78
C ASP A 304 -8.30 1.04 -7.91
N GLY A 305 -7.55 1.11 -6.79
CA GLY A 305 -6.16 1.57 -6.77
C GLY A 305 -6.08 3.09 -6.79
N VAL A 306 -7.16 3.77 -6.42
CA VAL A 306 -7.29 5.22 -6.38
C VAL A 306 -7.58 5.64 -4.94
N PHE A 307 -6.64 6.30 -4.27
CA PHE A 307 -6.92 6.86 -2.95
C PHE A 307 -8.02 7.92 -3.01
N GLY A 308 -8.85 7.95 -1.98
CA GLY A 308 -10.00 8.82 -1.81
C GLY A 308 -11.32 8.23 -2.30
N THR A 309 -11.39 6.93 -2.56
CA THR A 309 -12.60 6.25 -3.03
C THR A 309 -13.22 5.38 -1.95
N LYS A 310 -14.49 5.00 -2.14
CA LYS A 310 -15.26 4.21 -1.15
C LYS A 310 -14.72 2.79 -0.93
N ASP A 311 -13.76 2.34 -1.73
CA ASP A 311 -13.14 1.03 -1.60
C ASP A 311 -11.76 1.02 -0.97
N ASP A 312 -11.27 2.20 -0.56
CA ASP A 312 -10.12 2.33 0.31
C ASP A 312 -10.30 1.50 1.58
N VAL A 313 -9.19 0.92 2.02
CA VAL A 313 -9.12 0.18 3.28
C VAL A 313 -8.19 0.95 4.21
N THR A 314 -8.61 1.15 5.45
CA THR A 314 -7.81 1.80 6.49
C THR A 314 -7.69 0.90 7.72
N ASN A 315 -6.84 1.27 8.69
CA ASN A 315 -6.72 0.54 9.96
C ASN A 315 -7.82 0.84 11.00
N PHE A 316 -8.77 1.72 10.68
CA PHE A 316 -9.87 2.09 11.57
C PHE A 316 -11.27 1.75 11.01
N ASN A 317 -11.34 1.20 9.79
CA ASN A 317 -12.56 0.77 9.11
C ASN A 317 -12.82 -0.74 9.26
#